data_AF-A0AAW4P258-F1
#
_entry.id   AF-A0AAW4P258-F1
#
_cell.length_a   1.000
_cell.length_b   1.000
_cell.length_c   1.000
_cell.angle_alpha   90.00
_cell.angle_beta   90.00
_cell.angle_gamma   90.00
#
_symmetry.space_group_name_H-M   'P 1'
#
loop_
_entity.id
_entity.type
_entity.pdbx_description
1 polymer ?
#
loop_
_entity_poly.entity_id
_entity_poly.type
_entity_poly.pdbx_seq_one_letter_code
_entity_poly.pdbx_strand_id
1 'polypeptide(L)'
;MASYHLNAKMAQDIVARTMQIIDSNINVMDARGKIIGSGDQERLGELHEGALLALSQGRVVDIDDAVARHLHGVRPGINLPLRIDGEIVGVIGLTGNPSQLRQYGELVCMTAEMMLEQARLLHMLAQDSRLREELVLNLIRTDDLSPALMEWAQRLGIDLNKPRVAAVIEVDSGQLGVDSAMAELQQLQTLLTTPERDNLIAIVSLTEMVVLKPALNSHGRWDAEEHRRRVDTLMSRMAESSRLRVRLALGNYFSGPGSIARSYRTARTTMSVGKQRMPAQRCYYYQDLMLPVLLDSLRGGWQANELVRPLSKLKAMDGNGLLRRTLGAWFRNNVQPGATAKALFIHRNTLEYRLNRISELTGLDLGNFDDRLLLYVALQLDEEE
;
A
#
# COMPACT_ATOMS: atom_id res chain seq x y z
N MET A 1 26.99 2.18 12.70
CA MET A 1 26.12 2.72 13.75
C MET A 1 25.53 4.02 13.22
N ALA A 2 24.21 4.13 13.15
CA ALA A 2 23.58 5.37 12.71
C ALA A 2 23.80 6.43 13.80
N SER A 3 24.69 7.39 13.58
CA SER A 3 24.85 8.57 14.43
C SER A 3 23.58 9.41 14.32
N TYR A 4 22.63 9.19 15.21
CA TYR A 4 21.40 9.98 15.23
C TYR A 4 21.68 11.30 15.92
N HIS A 5 21.68 12.37 15.13
CA HIS A 5 21.90 13.72 15.63
C HIS A 5 20.57 14.30 16.12
N LEU A 6 20.55 14.73 17.38
CA LEU A 6 19.55 15.66 17.91
C LEU A 6 19.45 16.84 16.94
N ASN A 7 18.30 16.99 16.26
CA ASN A 7 18.10 18.03 15.26
C ASN A 7 17.31 19.23 15.82
N ALA A 8 17.38 20.36 15.13
CA ALA A 8 16.78 21.61 15.59
C ALA A 8 15.26 21.52 15.80
N LYS A 9 14.54 20.79 14.95
CA LYS A 9 13.08 20.62 15.09
C LYS A 9 12.74 19.90 16.39
N MET A 10 13.40 18.76 16.66
CA MET A 10 13.19 17.99 17.89
C MET A 10 13.59 18.79 19.13
N ALA A 11 14.72 19.49 19.06
CA ALA A 11 15.18 20.37 20.13
C ALA A 11 14.16 21.47 20.45
N GLN A 12 13.58 22.11 19.42
CA GLN A 12 12.55 23.12 19.61
C GLN A 12 11.23 22.53 20.14
N ASP A 13 10.85 21.33 19.71
CA ASP A 13 9.66 20.63 20.25
C ASP A 13 9.83 20.31 21.75
N ILE A 14 11.03 19.89 22.17
CA ILE A 14 11.38 19.68 23.58
C ILE A 14 11.24 20.99 24.35
N VAL A 15 11.85 22.08 23.87
CA VAL A 15 11.74 23.40 24.50
C VAL A 15 10.28 23.84 24.66
N ALA A 16 9.51 23.80 23.56
CA ALA A 16 8.13 24.27 23.54
C ALA A 16 7.23 23.50 24.51
N ARG A 17 7.34 22.17 24.55
CA ARG A 17 6.58 21.34 25.50
C ARG A 17 6.99 21.58 26.94
N THR A 18 8.28 21.81 27.16
CA THR A 18 8.80 21.92 28.51
C THR A 18 8.51 23.27 29.15
N MET A 19 8.62 24.35 28.38
CA MET A 19 8.26 25.70 28.86
C MET A 19 6.77 25.88 29.15
N GLN A 20 5.90 24.97 28.67
CA GLN A 20 4.49 24.91 29.09
C GLN A 20 4.33 24.38 30.52
N ILE A 21 5.32 23.66 31.05
CA ILE A 21 5.29 22.98 32.34
C ILE A 21 6.10 23.74 33.38
N ILE A 22 7.25 24.30 32.98
CA ILE A 22 8.18 25.01 33.86
C ILE A 22 8.28 26.47 33.44
N ASP A 23 8.12 27.37 34.41
CA ASP A 23 8.34 28.82 34.26
C ASP A 23 9.85 29.16 34.28
N SER A 24 10.58 28.64 33.30
CA SER A 24 12.01 28.87 33.12
C SER A 24 12.34 28.86 31.64
N ASN A 25 13.32 29.66 31.23
CA ASN A 25 13.81 29.61 29.86
C ASN A 25 14.70 28.37 29.65
N ILE A 26 14.42 27.63 28.58
CA ILE A 26 15.05 26.34 28.29
C ILE A 26 15.79 26.43 26.97
N ASN A 27 17.01 25.90 26.98
CA ASN A 27 17.85 25.74 25.81
C ASN A 27 18.18 24.26 25.62
N VAL A 28 18.23 23.83 24.38
CA VAL A 28 18.70 22.50 23.99
C VAL A 28 19.89 22.68 23.07
N MET A 29 21.01 22.06 23.42
CA MET A 29 22.27 22.14 22.69
C MET A 29 22.64 20.80 22.08
N ASP A 30 23.28 20.83 20.90
CA ASP A 30 23.83 19.63 20.26
C ASP A 30 25.10 19.11 20.97
N ALA A 31 25.63 17.98 20.50
CA ALA A 31 26.88 17.39 21.02
C ALA A 31 28.13 18.27 20.82
N ARG A 32 28.00 19.43 20.17
CA ARG A 32 29.07 20.43 19.99
C ARG A 32 28.83 21.68 20.85
N GLY A 33 27.82 21.67 21.72
CA GLY A 33 27.47 22.79 22.60
C GLY A 33 26.77 23.95 21.89
N LYS A 34 26.31 23.77 20.64
CA LYS A 34 25.57 24.79 19.90
C LYS A 34 24.09 24.72 20.25
N ILE A 35 23.48 25.86 20.56
CA ILE A 35 22.04 25.94 20.86
C ILE A 35 21.25 25.68 19.56
N ILE A 36 20.44 24.63 19.57
CA ILE A 36 19.62 24.18 18.42
C ILE A 36 18.12 24.22 18.72
N GLY A 37 17.73 24.46 19.97
CA GLY A 37 16.38 24.81 20.38
C GLY A 37 16.45 25.79 21.56
N SER A 38 15.58 26.80 21.59
CA SER A 38 15.61 27.83 22.63
C SER A 38 14.24 28.47 22.82
N GLY A 39 13.91 28.83 24.06
CA GLY A 39 12.77 29.70 24.37
C GLY A 39 13.01 31.15 24.00
N ASP A 40 14.28 31.53 23.82
CA ASP A 40 14.76 32.82 23.39
C ASP A 40 15.36 32.70 21.98
N GLN A 41 14.65 33.16 20.96
CA GLN A 41 15.01 32.98 19.55
C GLN A 41 16.36 33.62 19.19
N GLU A 42 16.76 34.68 19.89
CA GLU A 42 18.04 35.37 19.64
C GLU A 42 19.25 34.49 19.95
N ARG A 43 19.08 33.49 20.82
CA ARG A 43 20.15 32.58 21.24
C ARG A 43 20.36 31.39 20.31
N LEU A 44 19.48 31.18 19.34
CA LEU A 44 19.59 30.05 18.43
C LEU A 44 20.88 30.15 17.60
N GLY A 45 21.65 29.07 17.62
CA GLY A 45 22.90 28.96 16.89
C GLY A 45 24.13 29.46 17.64
N GLU A 46 23.98 30.07 18.82
CA GLU A 46 25.10 30.44 19.68
C GLU A 46 25.76 29.20 20.32
N LEU A 47 27.04 29.31 20.65
CA LEU A 47 27.73 28.32 21.47
C LEU A 47 27.49 28.61 22.95
N HIS A 48 27.17 27.57 23.72
CA HIS A 48 26.92 27.68 25.15
C HIS A 48 28.05 27.04 25.95
N GLU A 49 28.91 27.84 26.56
CA GLU A 49 30.07 27.34 27.31
C GLU A 49 29.68 26.43 28.49
N GLY A 50 28.55 26.72 29.15
CA GLY A 50 27.98 25.84 30.17
C GLY A 50 27.61 24.44 29.67
N ALA A 51 27.24 24.32 28.39
CA ALA A 51 26.96 23.02 27.78
C ALA A 51 28.25 22.28 27.44
N LEU A 52 29.29 22.98 26.97
CA LEU A 52 30.61 22.38 26.74
C LEU A 52 31.20 21.78 28.02
N LEU A 53 31.00 22.46 29.16
CA LEU A 53 31.38 21.92 30.47
C LEU A 53 30.61 20.64 30.80
N ALA A 54 29.28 20.62 30.62
CA ALA A 54 28.47 19.43 30.87
C ALA A 54 28.81 18.26 29.94
N LEU A 55 29.07 18.53 28.65
CA LEU A 55 29.52 17.54 27.66
C LEU A 55 30.89 16.95 28.05
N SER A 56 31.86 17.80 28.41
CA SER A 56 33.22 17.35 28.74
C SER A 56 33.29 16.55 30.05
N GLN A 57 32.50 16.94 31.05
CA GLN A 57 32.49 16.29 32.37
C GLN A 57 31.51 15.12 32.45
N GLY A 58 30.58 15.01 31.50
CA GLY A 58 29.56 13.97 31.46
C GLY A 58 28.61 13.97 32.67
N ARG A 59 28.40 15.13 33.31
CA ARG A 59 27.57 15.27 34.51
C ARG A 59 26.84 16.61 34.49
N VAL A 60 25.86 16.74 35.39
CA VAL A 60 25.15 18.01 35.62
C VAL A 60 26.13 19.09 36.07
N VAL A 61 26.07 20.25 35.43
CA VAL A 61 26.89 21.43 35.75
C VAL A 61 25.99 22.56 36.23
N ASP A 62 26.18 22.96 37.48
CA ASP A 62 25.52 24.11 38.08
C ASP A 62 26.34 25.36 37.80
N ILE A 63 25.68 26.43 37.36
CA ILE A 63 26.30 27.72 37.05
C ILE A 63 25.63 28.77 37.91
N ASP A 64 26.35 29.29 38.89
CA ASP A 64 25.93 30.42 39.72
C ASP A 64 26.33 31.77 39.09
N ASP A 65 25.94 32.88 39.73
CA ASP A 65 26.28 34.22 39.27
C ASP A 65 27.79 34.51 39.21
N ALA A 66 28.60 33.87 40.06
CA ALA A 66 30.04 34.08 40.07
C ALA A 66 30.71 33.39 38.87
N VAL A 67 30.28 32.16 38.57
CA VAL A 67 30.75 31.39 37.42
C VAL A 67 30.22 31.98 36.11
N ALA A 68 28.96 32.41 36.07
CA ALA A 68 28.35 33.00 34.86
C ALA A 68 29.10 34.25 34.35
N ARG A 69 29.67 35.07 35.23
CA ARG A 69 30.45 36.28 34.85
C ARG A 69 31.73 35.96 34.09
N HIS A 70 32.24 34.74 34.21
CA HIS A 70 33.49 34.31 33.58
C HIS A 70 33.26 33.47 32.32
N LEU A 71 32.00 33.26 31.91
CA LEU A 71 31.63 32.45 30.75
C LEU A 71 30.87 33.29 29.72
N HIS A 72 31.15 33.11 28.44
CA HIS A 72 30.47 33.85 27.39
C HIS A 72 29.10 33.26 27.05
N GLY A 73 28.07 34.11 27.00
CA GLY A 73 26.71 33.71 26.58
C GLY A 73 25.94 32.85 27.60
N VAL A 74 26.41 32.79 28.85
CA VAL A 74 25.84 31.95 29.90
C VAL A 74 25.08 32.78 30.94
N ARG A 75 23.90 32.31 31.34
CA ARG A 75 23.12 32.84 32.46
C ARG A 75 23.14 31.84 33.63
N PRO A 76 22.93 32.27 34.89
CA PRO A 76 22.82 31.35 36.01
C PRO A 76 21.77 30.27 35.74
N GLY A 77 22.06 29.03 36.13
CA GLY A 77 21.23 27.90 35.75
C GLY A 77 21.89 26.55 35.93
N ILE A 78 21.28 25.52 35.36
CA ILE A 78 21.81 24.15 35.33
C ILE A 78 21.91 23.66 33.90
N ASN A 79 22.95 22.88 33.62
CA ASN A 79 23.17 22.22 32.34
C ASN A 79 23.21 20.71 32.57
N LEU A 80 22.25 19.99 32.01
CA LEU A 80 22.11 18.54 32.16
C LEU A 80 22.46 17.83 30.85
N PRO A 81 23.37 16.84 30.84
CA PRO A 81 23.67 16.06 29.65
C PRO A 81 22.47 15.18 29.27
N LEU A 82 22.07 15.22 28.00
CA LEU A 82 21.05 14.33 27.42
C LEU A 82 21.67 13.04 26.94
N ARG A 83 21.07 11.90 27.31
CA ARG A 83 21.59 10.58 26.97
C ARG A 83 20.59 9.74 26.17
N ILE A 84 21.11 8.95 25.23
CA ILE A 84 20.37 7.86 24.56
C ILE A 84 21.28 6.63 24.57
N ASP A 85 20.75 5.48 25.01
CA ASP A 85 21.53 4.24 25.13
C ASP A 85 22.85 4.42 25.91
N GLY A 86 22.88 5.37 26.86
CA GLY A 86 24.05 5.71 27.69
C GLY A 86 25.02 6.76 27.10
N GLU A 87 24.93 7.07 25.82
CA GLU A 87 25.78 8.06 25.14
C GLU A 87 25.21 9.48 25.21
N ILE A 88 26.06 10.48 25.41
CA ILE A 88 25.61 11.89 25.47
C ILE A 88 25.37 12.42 24.07
N VAL A 89 24.14 12.82 23.78
CA VAL A 89 23.71 13.32 22.46
C VAL A 89 23.51 14.84 22.40
N GLY A 90 23.51 15.50 23.56
CA GLY A 90 23.31 16.93 23.69
C GLY A 90 23.24 17.38 25.15
N VAL A 91 22.76 18.60 25.39
CA VAL A 91 22.60 19.19 26.72
C VAL A 91 21.28 19.95 26.80
N ILE A 92 20.62 19.93 27.95
CA ILE A 92 19.54 20.85 28.30
C ILE A 92 20.07 21.89 29.29
N GLY A 93 19.92 23.17 28.96
CA GLY A 93 20.14 24.28 29.87
C GLY A 93 18.82 24.84 30.39
N LEU A 94 18.69 24.98 31.71
CA LEU A 94 17.60 25.71 32.36
C LEU A 94 18.17 26.97 33.01
N THR A 95 17.55 28.13 32.74
CA THR A 95 17.98 29.41 33.32
C THR A 95 17.26 29.68 34.63
N GLY A 96 17.99 30.02 35.69
CA GLY A 96 17.45 30.38 37.01
C GLY A 96 18.36 29.94 38.16
N ASN A 97 17.83 29.87 39.39
CA ASN A 97 18.63 29.50 40.55
C ASN A 97 18.96 27.99 40.54
N PRO A 98 20.24 27.58 40.51
CA PRO A 98 20.62 26.17 40.39
C PRO A 98 20.06 25.26 41.48
N SER A 99 19.97 25.77 42.72
CA SER A 99 19.48 25.00 43.88
C SER A 99 18.00 24.63 43.77
N GLN A 100 17.19 25.49 43.14
CA GLN A 100 15.76 25.28 42.95
C GLN A 100 15.47 24.46 41.69
N LEU A 101 16.31 24.62 40.65
CA LEU A 101 16.08 24.01 39.35
C LEU A 101 16.46 22.54 39.27
N ARG A 102 17.32 22.02 40.15
CA ARG A 102 17.89 20.66 40.02
C ARG A 102 16.83 19.56 39.86
N GLN A 103 15.81 19.53 40.72
CA GLN A 103 14.74 18.53 40.65
C GLN A 103 13.89 18.66 39.36
N TYR A 104 13.57 19.90 38.98
CA TYR A 104 12.83 20.17 37.75
C TYR A 104 13.64 19.87 36.49
N GLY A 105 14.95 20.11 36.52
CA GLY A 105 15.89 19.82 35.44
C GLY A 105 16.11 18.32 35.22
N GLU A 106 16.04 17.51 36.27
CA GLU A 106 16.09 16.04 36.14
C GLU A 106 14.82 15.50 35.47
N LEU A 107 13.62 15.93 35.90
CA LEU A 107 12.35 15.63 35.21
C LEU A 107 12.38 16.14 33.75
N VAL A 108 12.96 17.33 33.62
CA VAL A 108 13.53 17.96 32.44
C VAL A 108 14.04 17.00 31.37
N CYS A 109 15.19 16.51 31.77
CA CYS A 109 16.08 15.64 31.05
C CYS A 109 15.40 14.30 30.75
N MET A 110 14.77 13.65 31.74
CA MET A 110 14.07 12.38 31.53
C MET A 110 12.97 12.48 30.46
N THR A 111 12.19 13.56 30.47
CA THR A 111 11.12 13.77 29.48
C THR A 111 11.70 13.95 28.07
N ALA A 112 12.78 14.72 27.95
CA ALA A 112 13.46 14.93 26.68
C ALA A 112 14.13 13.66 26.16
N GLU A 113 14.80 12.89 27.02
CA GLU A 113 15.38 11.58 26.70
C GLU A 113 14.30 10.61 26.20
N MET A 114 13.17 10.52 26.91
CA MET A 114 12.02 9.70 26.48
C MET A 114 11.46 10.15 25.13
N MET A 115 11.33 11.45 24.88
CA MET A 115 10.89 11.97 23.57
C MET A 115 11.85 11.58 22.44
N LEU A 116 13.16 11.62 22.71
CA LEU A 116 14.18 11.22 21.75
C LEU A 116 14.13 9.71 21.47
N GLU A 117 13.98 8.88 22.50
CA GLU A 117 13.81 7.43 22.35
C GLU A 117 12.54 7.08 21.58
N GLN A 118 11.42 7.73 21.88
CA GLN A 118 10.16 7.51 21.16
C GLN A 118 10.29 7.86 19.68
N ALA A 119 10.90 9.00 19.35
CA ALA A 119 11.14 9.39 17.97
C ALA A 119 12.03 8.38 17.23
N ARG A 120 13.04 7.83 17.92
CA ARG A 120 13.90 6.76 17.40
C ARG A 120 13.11 5.49 17.10
N LEU A 121 12.27 5.05 18.03
CA LEU A 121 11.40 3.87 17.86
C LEU A 121 10.46 4.04 16.65
N LEU A 122 9.78 5.19 16.55
CA LEU A 122 8.89 5.49 15.43
C LEU A 122 9.65 5.51 14.09
N HIS A 123 10.86 6.08 14.08
CA HIS A 123 11.68 6.09 12.87
C HIS A 123 12.10 4.69 12.43
N MET A 124 12.53 3.84 13.37
CA MET A 124 12.89 2.44 13.09
C MET A 124 11.69 1.65 12.55
N LEU A 125 10.51 1.79 13.15
CA LEU A 125 9.28 1.16 12.66
C LEU A 125 8.92 1.63 11.26
N ALA A 126 9.03 2.94 10.98
CA ALA A 126 8.77 3.49 9.66
C ALA A 126 9.78 2.99 8.61
N GLN A 127 11.05 2.84 8.97
CA GLN A 127 12.07 2.25 8.09
C GLN A 127 11.79 0.78 7.80
N ASP A 128 11.48 -0.03 8.81
CA ASP A 128 11.12 -1.44 8.63
C ASP A 128 9.92 -1.59 7.70
N SER A 129 8.86 -0.80 7.92
CA SER A 129 7.68 -0.78 7.05
C SER A 129 8.02 -0.44 5.59
N ARG A 130 8.89 0.56 5.36
CA ARG A 130 9.33 0.92 4.00
C ARG A 130 10.14 -0.19 3.33
N LEU A 131 11.02 -0.85 4.08
CA LEU A 131 11.81 -1.96 3.55
C LEU A 131 10.90 -3.16 3.19
N ARG A 132 9.89 -3.47 4.02
CA ARG A 132 8.89 -4.51 3.72
C ARG A 132 8.08 -4.17 2.47
N GLU A 133 7.66 -2.92 2.33
CA GLU A 133 6.92 -2.44 1.16
C GLU A 133 7.76 -2.57 -0.12
N GLU A 134 9.01 -2.12 -0.10
CA GLU A 134 9.93 -2.25 -1.24
C GLU A 134 10.21 -3.72 -1.59
N LEU A 135 10.33 -4.61 -0.60
CA LEU A 135 10.43 -6.05 -0.85
C LEU A 135 9.21 -6.56 -1.64
N VAL A 136 7.99 -6.19 -1.23
CA VAL A 136 6.76 -6.57 -1.93
C VAL A 136 6.74 -6.05 -3.36
N LEU A 137 7.13 -4.79 -3.58
CA LEU A 137 7.22 -4.21 -4.92
C LEU A 137 8.22 -4.95 -5.83
N ASN A 138 9.30 -5.49 -5.28
CA ASN A 138 10.21 -6.37 -6.02
C ASN A 138 9.58 -7.74 -6.32
N LEU A 139 8.95 -8.37 -5.33
CA LEU A 139 8.32 -9.70 -5.48
C LEU A 139 7.21 -9.74 -6.55
N ILE A 140 6.48 -8.64 -6.74
CA ILE A 140 5.41 -8.57 -7.75
C ILE A 140 5.92 -8.27 -9.17
N ARG A 141 7.18 -7.84 -9.32
CA ARG A 141 7.79 -7.45 -10.61
C ARG A 141 8.70 -8.54 -11.17
N THR A 142 9.36 -9.31 -10.30
CA THR A 142 10.39 -10.27 -10.72
C THR A 142 9.83 -11.69 -10.83
N ASP A 143 10.20 -12.40 -11.90
CA ASP A 143 9.85 -13.81 -12.07
C ASP A 143 10.82 -14.75 -11.31
N ASP A 144 12.08 -14.34 -11.08
CA ASP A 144 13.07 -15.12 -10.34
C ASP A 144 13.49 -14.46 -9.02
N LEU A 145 13.60 -15.26 -7.95
CA LEU A 145 14.08 -14.79 -6.66
C LEU A 145 15.61 -14.79 -6.64
N SER A 146 16.22 -13.61 -6.66
CA SER A 146 17.68 -13.50 -6.53
C SER A 146 18.14 -13.83 -5.10
N PRO A 147 19.39 -14.31 -4.91
CA PRO A 147 19.93 -14.55 -3.57
C PRO A 147 19.89 -13.31 -2.67
N ALA A 148 20.12 -12.13 -3.24
CA ALA A 148 20.03 -10.86 -2.52
C ALA A 148 18.60 -10.55 -2.01
N LEU A 149 17.58 -10.85 -2.82
CA LEU A 149 16.17 -10.68 -2.43
C LEU A 149 15.76 -11.67 -1.34
N MET A 150 16.27 -12.90 -1.40
CA MET A 150 16.05 -13.91 -0.37
C MET A 150 16.69 -13.51 0.97
N GLU A 151 17.94 -13.04 0.95
CA GLU A 151 18.63 -12.56 2.15
C GLU A 151 17.90 -11.35 2.76
N TRP A 152 17.42 -10.43 1.92
CA TRP A 152 16.63 -9.28 2.38
C TRP A 152 15.32 -9.72 3.06
N ALA A 153 14.56 -10.63 2.44
CA ALA A 153 13.34 -11.16 3.05
C ALA A 153 13.62 -11.86 4.40
N GLN A 154 14.71 -12.63 4.48
CA GLN A 154 15.12 -13.30 5.72
C GLN A 154 15.44 -12.28 6.83
N ARG A 155 16.14 -11.19 6.52
CA ARG A 155 16.43 -10.10 7.49
C ARG A 155 15.16 -9.41 8.00
N LEU A 156 14.12 -9.35 7.17
CA LEU A 156 12.80 -8.80 7.55
C LEU A 156 11.88 -9.85 8.22
N GLY A 157 12.36 -11.08 8.43
CA GLY A 157 11.57 -12.16 9.02
C GLY A 157 10.44 -12.68 8.11
N ILE A 158 10.55 -12.48 6.79
CA ILE A 158 9.55 -12.89 5.80
C ILE A 158 9.97 -14.21 5.15
N ASP A 159 9.16 -15.24 5.34
CA ASP A 159 9.35 -16.53 4.65
C ASP A 159 8.78 -16.48 3.23
N LEU A 160 9.68 -16.45 2.24
CA LEU A 160 9.33 -16.48 0.82
C LEU A 160 8.87 -17.86 0.32
N ASN A 161 9.09 -18.93 1.09
CA ASN A 161 8.60 -20.27 0.73
C ASN A 161 7.09 -20.41 0.97
N LYS A 162 6.53 -19.54 1.82
CA LYS A 162 5.10 -19.54 2.10
C LYS A 162 4.33 -19.13 0.83
N PRO A 163 3.46 -20.00 0.28
CA PRO A 163 2.77 -19.69 -0.96
C PRO A 163 1.79 -18.52 -0.78
N ARG A 164 1.85 -17.54 -1.67
CA ARG A 164 1.03 -16.32 -1.61
C ARG A 164 0.21 -16.12 -2.89
N VAL A 165 -0.96 -15.51 -2.72
CA VAL A 165 -1.82 -15.03 -3.81
C VAL A 165 -1.97 -13.52 -3.68
N ALA A 166 -1.95 -12.82 -4.82
CA ALA A 166 -2.12 -11.38 -4.85
C ALA A 166 -3.61 -11.00 -4.90
N ALA A 167 -3.98 -10.02 -4.08
CA ALA A 167 -5.17 -9.21 -4.25
C ALA A 167 -4.75 -7.78 -4.58
N VAL A 168 -5.39 -7.16 -5.57
CA VAL A 168 -5.22 -5.75 -5.91
C VAL A 168 -6.44 -4.99 -5.41
N ILE A 169 -6.20 -3.90 -4.69
CA ILE A 169 -7.24 -3.05 -4.15
C ILE A 169 -7.07 -1.67 -4.75
N GLU A 170 -8.11 -1.19 -5.42
CA GLU A 170 -8.19 0.17 -5.94
C GLU A 170 -9.11 1.00 -5.05
N VAL A 171 -8.67 2.20 -4.66
CA VAL A 171 -9.49 3.18 -3.94
C VAL A 171 -10.09 4.16 -4.95
N ASP A 172 -11.41 4.30 -4.93
CA ASP A 172 -12.16 5.26 -5.76
C ASP A 172 -12.09 6.64 -5.11
N SER A 173 -11.02 7.38 -5.40
CA SER A 173 -10.82 8.75 -4.93
C SER A 173 -11.77 9.68 -5.68
N GLY A 174 -13.01 9.80 -5.18
CA GLY A 174 -14.11 10.50 -5.85
C GLY A 174 -13.87 11.98 -6.16
N GLN A 175 -12.92 12.64 -5.50
CA GLN A 175 -12.33 13.94 -5.83
C GLN A 175 -11.32 14.38 -4.75
N LEU A 176 -10.24 15.05 -5.18
CA LEU A 176 -9.35 16.01 -4.45
C LEU A 176 -8.13 15.50 -3.64
N GLY A 177 -6.94 15.88 -4.13
CA GLY A 177 -5.71 16.06 -3.35
C GLY A 177 -4.87 14.80 -3.12
N VAL A 178 -3.56 14.90 -3.36
CA VAL A 178 -2.57 13.84 -3.06
C VAL A 178 -2.66 13.42 -1.57
N ASP A 179 -2.86 14.39 -0.68
CA ASP A 179 -2.94 14.14 0.77
C ASP A 179 -4.15 13.29 1.17
N SER A 180 -5.32 13.52 0.57
CA SER A 180 -6.52 12.74 0.85
C SER A 180 -6.37 11.30 0.38
N ALA A 181 -5.83 11.10 -0.83
CA ALA A 181 -5.57 9.76 -1.37
C ALA A 181 -4.57 8.99 -0.50
N MET A 182 -3.50 9.65 -0.04
CA MET A 182 -2.53 9.04 0.87
C MET A 182 -3.15 8.68 2.23
N ALA A 183 -4.03 9.52 2.79
CA ALA A 183 -4.73 9.21 4.03
C ALA A 183 -5.66 7.99 3.88
N GLU A 184 -6.39 7.90 2.76
CA GLU A 184 -7.24 6.75 2.47
C GLU A 184 -6.44 5.44 2.33
N LEU A 185 -5.29 5.48 1.64
CA LEU A 185 -4.39 4.34 1.52
C LEU A 185 -3.77 3.93 2.86
N GLN A 186 -3.38 4.88 3.72
CA GLN A 186 -2.88 4.59 5.06
C GLN A 186 -3.96 3.95 5.95
N GLN A 187 -5.19 4.45 5.86
CA GLN A 187 -6.33 3.86 6.56
C GLN A 187 -6.58 2.42 6.08
N LEU A 188 -6.54 2.20 4.76
CA LEU A 188 -6.67 0.87 4.16
C LEU A 188 -5.55 -0.08 4.62
N GLN A 189 -4.30 0.37 4.60
CA GLN A 189 -3.14 -0.41 5.05
C GLN A 189 -3.31 -0.84 6.52
N THR A 190 -3.81 0.06 7.38
CA THR A 190 -4.07 -0.23 8.80
C THR A 190 -5.12 -1.34 8.97
N LEU A 191 -6.23 -1.26 8.24
CA LEU A 191 -7.32 -2.26 8.26
C LEU A 191 -6.89 -3.64 7.75
N LEU A 192 -5.94 -3.67 6.81
CA LEU A 192 -5.41 -4.89 6.23
C LEU A 192 -4.31 -5.54 7.08
N THR A 193 -3.62 -4.73 7.89
CA THR A 193 -2.56 -5.17 8.80
C THR A 193 -3.14 -5.70 10.12
N THR A 194 -4.28 -5.15 10.59
CA THR A 194 -4.88 -5.51 11.88
C THR A 194 -6.27 -6.14 11.74
N PRO A 195 -6.56 -7.27 12.41
CA PRO A 195 -5.62 -8.17 13.08
C PRO A 195 -4.60 -8.78 12.12
N GLU A 196 -3.48 -9.24 12.68
CA GLU A 196 -2.40 -9.85 11.93
C GLU A 196 -2.91 -11.08 11.14
N ARG A 197 -2.64 -11.07 9.83
CA ARG A 197 -3.08 -12.11 8.88
C ARG A 197 -1.93 -12.65 8.03
N ASP A 198 -0.71 -12.30 8.42
CA ASP A 198 0.49 -12.57 7.62
C ASP A 198 0.33 -12.05 6.17
N ASN A 199 -0.21 -10.83 6.05
CA ASN A 199 -0.29 -10.12 4.78
C ASN A 199 1.01 -9.35 4.54
N LEU A 200 1.51 -9.36 3.31
CA LEU A 200 2.52 -8.38 2.88
C LEU A 200 1.82 -7.35 1.99
N ILE A 201 2.04 -6.07 2.25
CA ILE A 201 1.27 -4.98 1.65
C ILE A 201 2.23 -3.96 1.06
N ALA A 202 1.92 -3.47 -0.14
CA ALA A 202 2.60 -2.33 -0.74
C ALA A 202 1.62 -1.42 -1.48
N ILE A 203 1.88 -0.12 -1.42
CA ILE A 203 1.22 0.89 -2.23
C ILE A 203 1.93 0.92 -3.59
N VAL A 204 1.18 0.66 -4.66
CA VAL A 204 1.68 0.64 -6.04
C VAL A 204 1.54 2.00 -6.71
N SER A 205 0.45 2.72 -6.41
CA SER A 205 0.18 4.07 -6.90
C SER A 205 -0.71 4.83 -5.90
N LEU A 206 -1.07 6.08 -6.20
CA LEU A 206 -1.96 6.89 -5.35
C LEU A 206 -3.37 6.30 -5.17
N THR A 207 -3.75 5.30 -5.96
CA THR A 207 -5.06 4.65 -5.88
C THR A 207 -4.98 3.13 -5.83
N GLU A 208 -3.80 2.53 -5.97
CA GLU A 208 -3.63 1.07 -6.10
C GLU A 208 -2.73 0.53 -4.99
N MET A 209 -3.20 -0.52 -4.32
CA MET A 209 -2.45 -1.28 -3.32
C MET A 209 -2.46 -2.76 -3.69
N VAL A 210 -1.35 -3.45 -3.44
CA VAL A 210 -1.26 -4.89 -3.55
C VAL A 210 -1.17 -5.53 -2.17
N VAL A 211 -1.87 -6.64 -1.99
CA VAL A 211 -1.84 -7.48 -0.79
C VAL A 211 -1.44 -8.89 -1.19
N LEU A 212 -0.27 -9.34 -0.73
CA LEU A 212 0.17 -10.73 -0.84
C LEU A 212 -0.25 -11.49 0.42
N LYS A 213 -1.36 -12.22 0.30
CA LYS A 213 -1.96 -13.01 1.37
C LYS A 213 -1.56 -14.48 1.25
N PRO A 214 -1.53 -15.25 2.36
CA PRO A 214 -1.33 -16.69 2.31
C PRO A 214 -2.33 -17.36 1.35
N ALA A 215 -1.82 -18.14 0.40
CA ALA A 215 -2.64 -18.80 -0.62
C ALA A 215 -3.30 -20.07 -0.10
N LEU A 216 -2.60 -20.84 0.73
CA LEU A 216 -3.09 -22.13 1.18
C LEU A 216 -3.87 -22.01 2.49
N ASN A 217 -4.93 -22.81 2.63
CA ASN A 217 -5.68 -22.94 3.89
C ASN A 217 -4.94 -23.81 4.90
N SER A 218 -5.55 -24.06 6.07
CA SER A 218 -4.95 -24.88 7.14
C SER A 218 -4.61 -26.32 6.73
N HIS A 219 -5.18 -26.82 5.63
CA HIS A 219 -4.91 -28.15 5.07
C HIS A 219 -3.85 -28.12 3.97
N GLY A 220 -3.19 -26.98 3.73
CA GLY A 220 -2.19 -26.83 2.68
C GLY A 220 -2.78 -26.83 1.26
N ARG A 221 -4.06 -26.48 1.09
CA ARG A 221 -4.75 -26.49 -0.21
C ARG A 221 -5.19 -25.09 -0.63
N TRP A 222 -5.16 -24.85 -1.94
CA TRP A 222 -5.81 -23.69 -2.55
C TRP A 222 -7.31 -23.91 -2.61
N ASP A 223 -8.08 -22.98 -2.06
CA ASP A 223 -9.54 -22.95 -2.13
C ASP A 223 -10.01 -21.55 -2.52
N ALA A 224 -10.41 -21.39 -3.79
CA ALA A 224 -10.84 -20.10 -4.33
C ALA A 224 -12.10 -19.58 -3.64
N GLU A 225 -13.03 -20.45 -3.24
CA GLU A 225 -14.30 -20.07 -2.61
C GLU A 225 -14.13 -19.70 -1.14
N GLU A 226 -13.19 -20.33 -0.43
CA GLU A 226 -12.74 -19.85 0.88
C GLU A 226 -12.15 -18.43 0.79
N HIS A 227 -11.30 -18.18 -0.21
CA HIS A 227 -10.74 -16.85 -0.43
C HIS A 227 -11.80 -15.81 -0.82
N ARG A 228 -12.79 -16.19 -1.64
CA ARG A 228 -13.95 -15.35 -1.99
C ARG A 228 -14.70 -14.91 -0.73
N ARG A 229 -15.09 -15.87 0.13
CA ARG A 229 -15.77 -15.59 1.40
C ARG A 229 -14.97 -14.66 2.31
N ARG A 230 -13.64 -14.82 2.37
CA ARG A 230 -12.76 -13.94 3.16
C ARG A 230 -12.72 -12.51 2.60
N VAL A 231 -12.71 -12.35 1.28
CA VAL A 231 -12.81 -11.05 0.61
C VAL A 231 -14.17 -10.40 0.89
N ASP A 232 -15.27 -11.13 0.73
CA ASP A 232 -16.61 -10.58 0.95
C ASP A 232 -16.79 -10.12 2.42
N THR A 233 -16.23 -10.87 3.37
CA THR A 233 -16.19 -10.50 4.80
C THR A 233 -15.33 -9.26 5.05
N LEU A 234 -14.21 -9.09 4.33
CA LEU A 234 -13.39 -7.88 4.40
C LEU A 234 -14.17 -6.68 3.86
N MET A 235 -14.80 -6.81 2.70
CA MET A 235 -15.56 -5.74 2.04
C MET A 235 -16.75 -5.27 2.87
N SER A 236 -17.46 -6.21 3.50
CA SER A 236 -18.58 -5.89 4.40
C SER A 236 -18.11 -5.07 5.60
N ARG A 237 -17.02 -5.49 6.25
CA ARG A 237 -16.42 -4.74 7.37
C ARG A 237 -15.92 -3.36 6.95
N MET A 238 -15.32 -3.25 5.76
CA MET A 238 -14.85 -1.96 5.25
C MET A 238 -16.02 -1.00 4.98
N ALA A 239 -17.15 -1.51 4.48
CA ALA A 239 -18.35 -0.70 4.24
C ALA A 239 -18.99 -0.21 5.54
N GLU A 240 -18.89 -0.97 6.63
CA GLU A 240 -19.42 -0.60 7.95
C GLU A 240 -18.49 0.35 8.73
N SER A 241 -17.18 0.10 8.67
CA SER A 241 -16.18 0.78 9.51
C SER A 241 -15.48 1.96 8.83
N SER A 242 -15.68 2.16 7.53
CA SER A 242 -15.01 3.21 6.77
C SER A 242 -15.90 3.78 5.67
N ARG A 243 -15.60 5.01 5.25
CA ARG A 243 -16.22 5.62 4.05
C ARG A 243 -15.47 5.25 2.76
N LEU A 244 -14.46 4.38 2.84
CA LEU A 244 -13.61 4.01 1.72
C LEU A 244 -14.44 3.29 0.66
N ARG A 245 -14.45 3.84 -0.56
CA ARG A 245 -15.02 3.17 -1.72
C ARG A 245 -13.91 2.42 -2.42
N VAL A 246 -13.82 1.12 -2.18
CA VAL A 246 -12.78 0.29 -2.82
C VAL A 246 -13.36 -0.67 -3.83
N ARG A 247 -12.54 -1.02 -4.82
CA ARG A 247 -12.70 -2.19 -5.67
C ARG A 247 -11.57 -3.17 -5.36
N LEU A 248 -11.83 -4.46 -5.46
CA LEU A 248 -10.86 -5.51 -5.18
C LEU A 248 -10.87 -6.54 -6.30
N ALA A 249 -9.68 -6.96 -6.76
CA ALA A 249 -9.52 -8.09 -7.63
C ALA A 249 -8.60 -9.14 -7.01
N LEU A 250 -9.04 -10.39 -6.99
CA LEU A 250 -8.23 -11.52 -6.53
C LEU A 250 -7.65 -12.25 -7.75
N GLY A 251 -6.31 -12.33 -7.79
CA GLY A 251 -5.59 -13.11 -8.79
C GLY A 251 -5.70 -14.61 -8.54
N ASN A 252 -4.97 -15.39 -9.33
CA ASN A 252 -4.90 -16.84 -9.12
C ASN A 252 -3.66 -17.24 -8.31
N TYR A 253 -3.76 -18.36 -7.62
CA TYR A 253 -2.59 -19.03 -7.05
C TYR A 253 -1.83 -19.79 -8.15
N PHE A 254 -0.51 -19.65 -8.14
CA PHE A 254 0.39 -20.37 -9.02
C PHE A 254 1.50 -21.03 -8.18
N SER A 255 2.00 -22.17 -8.64
CA SER A 255 3.17 -22.83 -8.07
C SER A 255 4.43 -22.54 -8.90
N GLY A 256 5.59 -22.61 -8.26
CA GLY A 256 6.89 -22.47 -8.93
C GLY A 256 7.41 -21.03 -9.02
N PRO A 257 8.53 -20.83 -9.75
CA PRO A 257 9.14 -19.53 -9.95
C PRO A 257 8.15 -18.52 -10.58
N GLY A 258 8.24 -17.26 -10.16
CA GLY A 258 7.41 -16.17 -10.66
C GLY A 258 5.94 -16.26 -10.28
N SER A 259 5.57 -17.17 -9.37
CA SER A 259 4.19 -17.38 -8.93
C SER A 259 3.55 -16.11 -8.36
N ILE A 260 4.29 -15.34 -7.54
CA ILE A 260 3.80 -14.08 -6.95
C ILE A 260 3.57 -13.02 -8.04
N ALA A 261 4.57 -12.76 -8.88
CA ALA A 261 4.47 -11.80 -9.98
C ALA A 261 3.35 -12.17 -10.97
N ARG A 262 3.20 -13.46 -11.29
CA ARG A 262 2.09 -13.97 -12.12
C ARG A 262 0.74 -13.78 -11.44
N SER A 263 0.64 -14.10 -10.14
CA SER A 263 -0.58 -13.87 -9.36
C SER A 263 -0.98 -12.39 -9.39
N TYR A 264 -0.04 -11.49 -9.17
CA TYR A 264 -0.25 -10.05 -9.25
C TYR A 264 -0.70 -9.59 -10.64
N ARG A 265 -0.03 -10.04 -11.71
CA ARG A 265 -0.45 -9.75 -13.10
C ARG A 265 -1.90 -10.20 -13.34
N THR A 266 -2.26 -11.41 -12.94
CA THR A 266 -3.65 -11.89 -13.09
C THR A 266 -4.64 -11.07 -12.27
N ALA A 267 -4.28 -10.63 -11.06
CA ALA A 267 -5.13 -9.78 -10.23
C ALA A 267 -5.39 -8.42 -10.88
N ARG A 268 -4.35 -7.77 -11.41
CA ARG A 268 -4.49 -6.48 -12.14
C ARG A 268 -5.35 -6.61 -13.39
N THR A 269 -5.09 -7.62 -14.22
CA THR A 269 -5.91 -7.84 -15.42
C THR A 269 -7.35 -8.19 -15.04
N THR A 270 -7.56 -8.98 -13.98
CA THR A 270 -8.90 -9.28 -13.44
C THR A 270 -9.62 -8.00 -13.00
N MET A 271 -8.92 -7.05 -12.38
CA MET A 271 -9.47 -5.73 -12.03
C MET A 271 -9.93 -4.98 -13.28
N SER A 272 -9.06 -4.86 -14.28
CA SER A 272 -9.34 -4.13 -15.52
C SER A 272 -10.54 -4.72 -16.28
N VAL A 273 -10.49 -6.04 -16.56
CA VAL A 273 -11.55 -6.77 -17.26
C VAL A 273 -12.86 -6.75 -16.46
N GLY A 274 -12.78 -6.90 -15.14
CA GLY A 274 -13.92 -6.87 -14.24
C GLY A 274 -14.64 -5.51 -14.27
N LYS A 275 -13.89 -4.41 -14.21
CA LYS A 275 -14.43 -3.05 -14.31
C LYS A 275 -15.11 -2.79 -15.65
N GLN A 276 -14.51 -3.26 -16.75
CA GLN A 276 -15.08 -3.11 -18.10
C GLN A 276 -16.42 -3.86 -18.23
N ARG A 277 -16.47 -5.14 -17.79
CA ARG A 277 -17.63 -6.01 -18.03
C ARG A 277 -18.71 -5.91 -16.97
N MET A 278 -18.33 -5.61 -15.74
CA MET A 278 -19.21 -5.62 -14.57
C MET A 278 -18.95 -4.37 -13.70
N PRO A 279 -19.19 -3.15 -14.24
CA PRO A 279 -18.84 -1.89 -13.58
C PRO A 279 -19.59 -1.65 -12.26
N ALA A 280 -20.76 -2.28 -12.09
CA ALA A 280 -21.56 -2.20 -10.87
C ALA A 280 -21.00 -3.07 -9.73
N GLN A 281 -20.18 -4.08 -10.03
CA GLN A 281 -19.54 -4.90 -9.03
C GLN A 281 -18.33 -4.19 -8.41
N ARG A 282 -17.92 -4.63 -7.22
CA ARG A 282 -16.72 -4.13 -6.53
C ARG A 282 -15.68 -5.20 -6.28
N CYS A 283 -16.02 -6.47 -6.46
CA CYS A 283 -15.13 -7.60 -6.25
C CYS A 283 -15.07 -8.42 -7.52
N TYR A 284 -13.85 -8.70 -7.98
CA TYR A 284 -13.59 -9.45 -9.19
C TYR A 284 -12.68 -10.62 -8.88
N TYR A 285 -12.99 -11.79 -9.42
CA TYR A 285 -12.26 -13.02 -9.14
C TYR A 285 -11.78 -13.62 -10.44
N TYR A 286 -10.49 -14.00 -10.48
CA TYR A 286 -9.88 -14.59 -11.67
C TYR A 286 -10.68 -15.79 -12.19
N GLN A 287 -11.22 -16.64 -11.31
CA GLN A 287 -11.96 -17.84 -11.70
C GLN A 287 -13.24 -17.54 -12.50
N ASP A 288 -13.86 -16.38 -12.25
CA ASP A 288 -15.07 -15.96 -12.97
C ASP A 288 -14.74 -15.33 -14.33
N LEU A 289 -13.50 -14.87 -14.50
CA LEU A 289 -13.02 -14.08 -15.65
C LEU A 289 -11.82 -14.73 -16.35
N MET A 290 -11.58 -16.02 -16.12
CA MET A 290 -10.32 -16.69 -16.49
C MET A 290 -9.97 -16.51 -17.97
N LEU A 291 -10.89 -16.83 -18.88
CA LEU A 291 -10.64 -16.76 -20.32
C LEU A 291 -10.40 -15.30 -20.78
N PRO A 292 -11.27 -14.32 -20.47
CA PRO A 292 -11.00 -12.90 -20.74
C PRO A 292 -9.64 -12.42 -20.21
N VAL A 293 -9.25 -12.82 -18.99
CA VAL A 293 -7.97 -12.43 -18.39
C VAL A 293 -6.79 -13.05 -19.11
N LEU A 294 -6.88 -14.31 -19.52
CA LEU A 294 -5.83 -14.98 -20.29
C LEU A 294 -5.68 -14.39 -21.70
N LEU A 295 -6.78 -13.95 -22.30
CA LEU A 295 -6.80 -13.36 -23.64
C LEU A 295 -6.34 -11.89 -23.65
N ASP A 296 -6.33 -11.22 -22.50
CA ASP A 296 -5.91 -9.82 -22.36
C ASP A 296 -4.49 -9.57 -22.94
N SER A 297 -3.57 -10.52 -22.79
CA SER A 297 -2.22 -10.41 -23.35
C SER A 297 -2.17 -10.40 -24.88
N LEU A 298 -3.23 -10.83 -25.55
CA LEU A 298 -3.35 -10.77 -27.02
C LEU A 298 -3.91 -9.43 -27.49
N ARG A 299 -4.56 -8.65 -26.61
CA ARG A 299 -5.19 -7.38 -26.98
C ARG A 299 -4.15 -6.41 -27.55
N GLY A 300 -4.56 -5.65 -28.56
CA GLY A 300 -3.69 -4.72 -29.29
C GLY A 300 -2.69 -5.38 -30.24
N GLY A 301 -2.57 -6.72 -30.24
CA GLY A 301 -1.73 -7.46 -31.18
C GLY A 301 -2.44 -7.84 -32.48
N TRP A 302 -1.67 -8.19 -33.52
CA TRP A 302 -2.22 -8.63 -34.80
C TRP A 302 -3.05 -9.93 -34.67
N GLN A 303 -2.70 -10.82 -33.73
CA GLN A 303 -3.45 -12.05 -33.47
C GLN A 303 -4.88 -11.74 -33.02
N ALA A 304 -5.06 -10.76 -32.12
CA ALA A 304 -6.39 -10.36 -31.69
C ALA A 304 -7.20 -9.76 -32.86
N ASN A 305 -6.55 -8.96 -33.73
CA ASN A 305 -7.20 -8.40 -34.90
C ASN A 305 -7.72 -9.47 -35.87
N GLU A 306 -6.93 -10.53 -36.10
CA GLU A 306 -7.38 -11.66 -36.93
C GLU A 306 -8.50 -12.47 -36.26
N LEU A 307 -8.40 -12.74 -34.96
CA LEU A 307 -9.45 -13.46 -34.21
C LEU A 307 -10.78 -12.71 -34.19
N VAL A 308 -10.76 -11.37 -34.07
CA VAL A 308 -11.97 -10.55 -34.02
C VAL A 308 -12.57 -10.28 -35.40
N ARG A 309 -11.82 -10.49 -36.50
CA ARG A 309 -12.24 -10.16 -37.86
C ARG A 309 -13.62 -10.71 -38.27
N PRO A 310 -14.01 -11.97 -37.99
CA PRO A 310 -15.35 -12.46 -38.29
C PRO A 310 -16.44 -11.70 -37.51
N LEU A 311 -16.17 -11.37 -36.25
CA LEU A 311 -17.07 -10.58 -35.42
C LEU A 311 -17.19 -9.13 -35.90
N SER A 312 -16.10 -8.52 -36.40
CA SER A 312 -16.14 -7.19 -37.00
C SER A 312 -17.05 -7.14 -38.24
N LYS A 313 -17.04 -8.18 -39.08
CA LYS A 313 -17.98 -8.30 -40.22
C LYS A 313 -19.42 -8.37 -39.75
N LEU A 314 -19.70 -9.11 -38.67
CA LEU A 314 -21.02 -9.16 -38.05
C LEU A 314 -21.43 -7.76 -37.54
N LYS A 315 -20.57 -7.08 -36.78
CA LYS A 315 -20.84 -5.75 -36.21
C LYS A 315 -21.19 -4.72 -37.30
N ALA A 316 -20.46 -4.74 -38.41
CA ALA A 316 -20.70 -3.83 -39.54
C ALA A 316 -22.11 -3.96 -40.15
N MET A 317 -22.75 -5.13 -40.01
CA MET A 317 -24.08 -5.43 -40.56
C MET A 317 -25.16 -5.60 -39.48
N ASP A 318 -24.82 -5.46 -38.20
CA ASP A 318 -25.70 -5.63 -37.03
C ASP A 318 -25.83 -4.30 -36.28
N GLY A 319 -26.35 -3.27 -36.96
CA GLY A 319 -26.38 -1.89 -36.45
C GLY A 319 -27.14 -1.68 -35.13
N ASN A 320 -28.03 -2.61 -34.74
CA ASN A 320 -28.74 -2.59 -33.45
C ASN A 320 -28.21 -3.63 -32.43
N GLY A 321 -27.09 -4.29 -32.75
CA GLY A 321 -26.46 -5.30 -31.91
C GLY A 321 -27.34 -6.52 -31.62
N LEU A 322 -28.40 -6.78 -32.40
CA LEU A 322 -29.35 -7.85 -32.13
C LEU A 322 -28.70 -9.22 -32.33
N LEU A 323 -27.95 -9.39 -33.41
CA LEU A 323 -27.27 -10.64 -33.72
C LEU A 323 -26.13 -10.89 -32.72
N ARG A 324 -25.35 -9.86 -32.37
CA ARG A 324 -24.30 -9.94 -31.34
C ARG A 324 -24.87 -10.33 -29.97
N ARG A 325 -25.98 -9.72 -29.55
CA ARG A 325 -26.70 -10.11 -28.30
C ARG A 325 -27.25 -11.53 -28.37
N THR A 326 -27.74 -11.94 -29.53
CA THR A 326 -28.22 -13.32 -29.76
C THR A 326 -27.08 -14.32 -29.65
N LEU A 327 -25.92 -14.03 -30.25
CA LEU A 327 -24.71 -14.85 -30.19
C LEU A 327 -24.19 -14.98 -28.74
N GLY A 328 -24.12 -13.86 -28.01
CA GLY A 328 -23.73 -13.86 -26.60
C GLY A 328 -24.71 -14.64 -25.71
N ALA A 329 -26.01 -14.54 -25.95
CA ALA A 329 -27.01 -15.35 -25.25
C ALA A 329 -26.90 -16.84 -25.59
N TRP A 330 -26.61 -17.18 -26.85
CA TRP A 330 -26.43 -18.55 -27.29
C TRP A 330 -25.25 -19.24 -26.60
N PHE A 331 -24.09 -18.58 -26.53
CA PHE A 331 -22.95 -19.10 -25.78
C PHE A 331 -23.21 -19.19 -24.28
N ARG A 332 -23.85 -18.19 -23.66
CA ARG A 332 -24.21 -18.23 -22.22
C ARG A 332 -25.16 -19.38 -21.86
N ASN A 333 -25.95 -19.86 -22.82
CA ASN A 333 -26.85 -21.00 -22.64
C ASN A 333 -26.26 -22.30 -23.21
N ASN A 334 -24.93 -22.42 -23.22
CA ASN A 334 -24.20 -23.62 -23.65
C ASN A 334 -24.61 -24.10 -25.04
N VAL A 335 -24.88 -23.17 -25.97
CA VAL A 335 -25.23 -23.47 -27.35
C VAL A 335 -26.56 -24.27 -27.45
N GLN A 336 -27.38 -24.30 -26.40
CA GLN A 336 -28.66 -25.00 -26.38
C GLN A 336 -29.78 -24.12 -26.97
N PRO A 337 -30.41 -24.48 -28.11
CA PRO A 337 -31.38 -23.61 -28.76
C PRO A 337 -32.63 -23.34 -27.92
N GLY A 338 -33.13 -24.35 -27.20
CA GLY A 338 -34.32 -24.20 -26.36
C GLY A 338 -34.11 -23.22 -25.19
N ALA A 339 -33.01 -23.38 -24.46
CA ALA A 339 -32.65 -22.48 -23.36
C ALA A 339 -32.37 -21.06 -23.87
N THR A 340 -31.66 -20.94 -25.01
CA THR A 340 -31.35 -19.64 -25.63
C THR A 340 -32.61 -18.90 -26.07
N ALA A 341 -33.54 -19.58 -26.75
CA ALA A 341 -34.78 -18.98 -27.23
C ALA A 341 -35.64 -18.47 -26.05
N LYS A 342 -35.73 -19.27 -24.98
CA LYS A 342 -36.39 -18.87 -23.73
C LYS A 342 -35.72 -17.66 -23.08
N ALA A 343 -34.39 -17.64 -22.98
CA ALA A 343 -33.64 -16.54 -22.38
C ALA A 343 -33.76 -15.22 -23.17
N LEU A 344 -33.96 -15.31 -24.49
CA LEU A 344 -34.16 -14.17 -25.38
C LEU A 344 -35.64 -13.79 -25.56
N PHE A 345 -36.57 -14.54 -24.97
CA PHE A 345 -38.02 -14.39 -25.16
C PHE A 345 -38.45 -14.43 -26.64
N ILE A 346 -37.87 -15.34 -27.42
CA ILE A 346 -38.19 -15.54 -28.85
C ILE A 346 -38.55 -16.99 -29.15
N HIS A 347 -39.16 -17.22 -30.31
CA HIS A 347 -39.42 -18.57 -30.81
C HIS A 347 -38.13 -19.23 -31.32
N ARG A 348 -38.06 -20.58 -31.27
CA ARG A 348 -36.92 -21.36 -31.75
C ARG A 348 -36.56 -21.06 -33.21
N ASN A 349 -37.56 -20.93 -34.08
CA ASN A 349 -37.35 -20.61 -35.50
C ASN A 349 -36.71 -19.23 -35.68
N THR A 350 -37.06 -18.24 -34.84
CA THR A 350 -36.43 -16.91 -34.88
C THR A 350 -34.97 -16.99 -34.44
N LEU A 351 -34.66 -17.81 -33.44
CA LEU A 351 -33.27 -18.04 -33.03
C LEU A 351 -32.48 -18.69 -34.18
N GLU A 352 -33.01 -19.73 -34.80
CA GLU A 352 -32.37 -20.44 -35.92
C GLU A 352 -32.09 -19.50 -37.10
N TYR A 353 -33.08 -18.67 -37.47
CA TYR A 353 -32.88 -17.63 -38.48
C TYR A 353 -31.73 -16.67 -38.13
N ARG A 354 -31.66 -16.20 -36.88
CA ARG A 354 -30.58 -15.31 -36.43
C ARG A 354 -29.22 -15.99 -36.43
N LEU A 355 -29.14 -17.26 -36.02
CA LEU A 355 -27.90 -18.03 -36.03
C LEU A 355 -27.41 -18.28 -37.47
N ASN A 356 -28.31 -18.64 -38.39
CA ASN A 356 -27.97 -18.77 -39.82
C ASN A 356 -27.46 -17.44 -40.38
N ARG A 357 -28.11 -16.33 -40.02
CA ARG A 357 -27.64 -15.00 -40.44
C ARG A 357 -26.26 -14.64 -39.87
N ILE A 358 -25.97 -15.03 -38.62
CA ILE A 358 -24.63 -14.87 -38.04
C ILE A 358 -23.60 -15.70 -38.82
N SER A 359 -23.93 -16.95 -39.15
CA SER A 359 -23.05 -17.84 -39.95
C SER A 359 -22.73 -17.22 -41.31
N GLU A 360 -23.74 -16.71 -42.02
CA GLU A 360 -23.57 -16.02 -43.31
C GLU A 360 -22.64 -14.78 -43.21
N LEU A 361 -22.87 -13.93 -42.21
CA LEU A 361 -22.15 -12.65 -42.08
C LEU A 361 -20.70 -12.84 -41.61
N THR A 362 -20.48 -13.82 -40.75
CA THR A 362 -19.14 -14.14 -40.21
C THR A 362 -18.33 -15.00 -41.19
N GLY A 363 -19.02 -15.79 -42.02
CA GLY A 363 -18.41 -16.79 -42.91
C GLY A 363 -18.01 -18.07 -42.17
N LEU A 364 -18.55 -18.31 -40.98
CA LEU A 364 -18.19 -19.42 -40.09
C LEU A 364 -19.38 -20.37 -39.92
N ASP A 365 -19.11 -21.67 -39.88
CA ASP A 365 -20.11 -22.71 -39.68
C ASP A 365 -20.39 -22.91 -38.18
N LEU A 366 -21.59 -22.53 -37.73
CA LEU A 366 -22.00 -22.69 -36.33
C LEU A 366 -22.28 -24.14 -35.92
N GLY A 367 -22.30 -25.08 -36.86
CA GLY A 367 -22.29 -26.52 -36.57
C GLY A 367 -20.89 -27.03 -36.20
N ASN A 368 -19.85 -26.43 -36.76
CA ASN A 368 -18.46 -26.78 -36.50
C ASN A 368 -18.01 -26.27 -35.11
N PHE A 369 -17.17 -27.04 -34.41
CA PHE A 369 -16.69 -26.67 -33.07
C PHE A 369 -15.62 -25.58 -33.11
N ASP A 370 -14.65 -25.68 -34.03
CA ASP A 370 -13.54 -24.74 -34.13
C ASP A 370 -14.04 -23.33 -34.51
N ASP A 371 -14.99 -23.26 -35.43
CA ASP A 371 -15.63 -22.02 -35.84
C ASP A 371 -16.43 -21.36 -34.70
N ARG A 372 -17.13 -22.17 -33.89
CA ARG A 372 -17.80 -21.70 -32.67
C ARG A 372 -16.80 -21.20 -31.65
N LEU A 373 -15.68 -21.91 -31.45
CA LEU A 373 -14.63 -21.50 -30.53
C LEU A 373 -14.00 -20.17 -30.98
N LEU A 374 -13.74 -20.01 -32.27
CA LEU A 374 -13.21 -18.78 -32.85
C LEU A 374 -14.16 -17.60 -32.58
N LEU A 375 -15.46 -17.76 -32.86
CA LEU A 375 -16.45 -16.71 -32.55
C LEU A 375 -16.58 -16.43 -31.06
N TYR A 376 -16.48 -17.45 -30.21
CA TYR A 376 -16.52 -17.27 -28.78
C TYR A 376 -15.32 -16.47 -28.27
N VAL A 377 -14.10 -16.80 -28.73
CA VAL A 377 -12.87 -16.06 -28.42
C VAL A 377 -12.93 -14.63 -28.97
N ALA A 378 -13.43 -14.44 -30.20
CA ALA A 378 -13.65 -13.14 -30.79
C ALA A 378 -14.57 -12.27 -29.90
N LEU A 379 -15.66 -12.84 -29.39
CA LEU A 379 -16.54 -12.17 -28.44
C LEU A 379 -15.86 -11.86 -27.10
N GLN A 380 -14.89 -12.66 -26.65
CA GLN A 380 -14.15 -12.35 -25.43
C GLN A 380 -13.13 -11.21 -25.61
N LEU A 381 -12.60 -11.07 -26.81
CA LEU A 381 -11.66 -10.02 -27.21
C LEU A 381 -12.36 -8.72 -27.61
N ASP A 382 -13.65 -8.76 -27.98
CA ASP A 382 -14.43 -7.58 -28.34
C ASP A 382 -14.45 -6.58 -27.19
N GLU A 383 -13.95 -5.38 -27.45
CA GLU A 383 -14.12 -4.25 -26.55
C GLU A 383 -15.53 -3.70 -26.81
N GLU A 384 -16.40 -3.82 -25.82
CA GLU A 384 -17.70 -3.13 -25.87
C GLU A 384 -17.41 -1.63 -25.88
N GLU A 385 -17.56 -1.01 -27.05
CA GLU A 385 -17.78 0.44 -27.18
C GLU A 385 -19.19 0.81 -26.71
#